data_AF-A0AA38FTM6-F1
#
_entry.id   AF-A0AA38FTM6-F1
#
_cell.length_a   1.000
_cell.length_b   1.000
_cell.length_c   1.000
_cell.angle_alpha   90.00
_cell.angle_beta   90.00
_cell.angle_gamma   90.00
#
_symmetry.space_group_name_H-M   'P 1'
#
loop_
_entity.id
_entity.type
_entity.pdbx_description
1 polymer ?
#
loop_
_entity_poly.entity_id
_entity_poly.type
_entity_poly.pdbx_seq_one_letter_code
_entity_poly.pdbx_strand_id
1 'polypeptide(L)'
;EPYDGQRDDKILENYFWDVEEYLSNMTGLNDEAQVRTTATYLIGSAKLWWRTRAEDKKAGRVVTQIDTWDELKVALRDQFRLGNSAWVVRLKLMDLKQSSK
;
A
#
# COMPACT_ATOMS: atom_id res chain seq x y z
N GLU A 1 -0.95 2.71 -14.26
CA GLU A 1 -0.96 4.06 -13.64
C GLU A 1 -0.50 4.01 -12.18
N PRO A 2 0.04 5.10 -11.59
CA PRO A 2 0.36 5.14 -10.17
C PRO A 2 -0.91 5.10 -9.29
N TYR A 3 -0.84 4.43 -8.13
CA TYR A 3 -1.99 4.30 -7.22
C TYR A 3 -1.88 5.21 -5.99
N ASP A 4 -2.90 6.05 -5.77
CA ASP A 4 -2.94 7.05 -4.68
C ASP A 4 -3.73 6.59 -3.44
N GLY A 5 -4.16 5.34 -3.37
CA GLY A 5 -4.98 4.88 -2.23
C GLY A 5 -6.45 5.30 -2.31
N GLN A 6 -6.94 5.55 -3.53
CA GLN A 6 -8.36 5.79 -3.77
C GLN A 6 -9.16 4.54 -3.41
N ARG A 7 -10.22 4.71 -2.62
CA ARG A 7 -11.07 3.61 -2.15
C ARG A 7 -12.08 3.22 -3.21
N ASP A 8 -11.57 2.83 -4.36
CA ASP A 8 -12.33 2.36 -5.51
C ASP A 8 -11.71 1.05 -5.96
N ASP A 9 -12.47 -0.03 -5.84
CA ASP A 9 -12.02 -1.37 -6.19
C ASP A 9 -11.61 -1.45 -7.67
N LYS A 10 -12.24 -0.67 -8.57
CA LYS A 10 -11.87 -0.68 -10.00
C LYS A 10 -10.49 -0.08 -10.23
N ILE A 11 -10.18 1.02 -9.56
CA ILE A 11 -8.88 1.69 -9.68
C ILE A 11 -7.78 0.80 -9.09
N LEU A 12 -8.07 0.14 -7.97
CA LEU A 12 -7.14 -0.78 -7.33
C LEU A 12 -6.89 -2.03 -8.19
N GLU A 13 -7.93 -2.64 -8.77
CA GLU A 13 -7.78 -3.79 -9.66
C GLU A 13 -7.07 -3.42 -10.98
N ASN A 14 -7.34 -2.23 -11.54
CA ASN A 14 -6.57 -1.74 -12.71
C ASN A 14 -5.08 -1.58 -12.38
N TYR A 15 -4.76 -1.03 -11.20
CA TYR A 15 -3.37 -0.96 -10.73
C TYR A 15 -2.73 -2.34 -10.61
N PHE A 16 -3.43 -3.33 -10.05
CA PHE A 16 -2.92 -4.70 -9.98
C PHE A 16 -2.64 -5.28 -11.35
N TRP A 17 -3.56 -5.08 -12.29
CA TRP A 17 -3.40 -5.56 -13.65
C TRP A 17 -2.17 -4.96 -14.34
N ASP A 18 -2.01 -3.64 -14.30
CA ASP A 18 -0.86 -2.93 -14.89
C ASP A 18 0.47 -3.42 -14.30
N VAL A 19 0.49 -3.67 -13.00
CA VAL A 19 1.68 -4.18 -12.31
C VAL A 19 1.98 -5.63 -12.66
N GLU A 20 0.96 -6.48 -12.74
CA GLU A 20 1.12 -7.88 -13.15
C GLU A 20 1.67 -7.97 -14.58
N GLU A 21 1.17 -7.15 -15.49
CA GLU A 21 1.71 -7.02 -16.84
C GLU A 21 3.18 -6.58 -16.81
N TYR A 22 3.51 -5.55 -16.05
CA TYR A 22 4.90 -5.08 -15.90
C TYR A 22 5.84 -6.16 -15.33
N LEU A 23 5.43 -6.85 -14.26
CA LEU A 23 6.22 -7.91 -13.63
C LEU A 23 6.37 -9.12 -14.56
N SER A 24 5.34 -9.47 -15.32
CA SER A 24 5.39 -10.59 -16.28
C SER A 24 6.45 -10.38 -17.38
N ASN A 25 6.71 -9.11 -17.72
CA ASN A 25 7.72 -8.72 -18.68
C ASN A 25 9.13 -8.61 -18.08
N MET A 26 9.28 -8.70 -16.75
CA MET A 26 10.57 -8.66 -16.06
C MET A 26 11.03 -10.05 -15.64
N THR A 27 12.02 -10.59 -16.35
CA THR A 27 12.64 -11.88 -15.99
C THR A 27 13.61 -11.74 -14.82
N GLY A 28 13.52 -12.63 -13.84
CA GLY A 28 14.54 -12.80 -12.79
C GLY A 28 14.38 -11.91 -11.55
N LEU A 29 13.27 -11.21 -11.38
CA LEU A 29 12.96 -10.52 -10.12
C LEU A 29 12.55 -11.53 -9.04
N ASN A 30 13.24 -11.51 -7.91
CA ASN A 30 12.79 -12.20 -6.70
C ASN A 30 11.64 -11.43 -6.02
N ASP A 31 10.92 -12.09 -5.13
CA ASP A 31 9.72 -11.55 -4.49
C ASP A 31 9.96 -10.19 -3.80
N GLU A 32 11.08 -10.04 -3.08
CA GLU A 32 11.44 -8.77 -2.43
C GLU A 32 11.64 -7.64 -3.45
N ALA A 33 12.32 -7.93 -4.57
CA ALA A 33 12.55 -6.96 -5.63
C ALA A 33 11.24 -6.60 -6.34
N GLN A 34 10.31 -7.57 -6.50
CA GLN A 34 8.97 -7.29 -7.02
C GLN A 34 8.22 -6.35 -6.08
N VAL A 35 8.14 -6.65 -4.78
CA VAL A 35 7.48 -5.79 -3.78
C VAL A 35 8.10 -4.38 -3.76
N ARG A 36 9.43 -4.28 -3.78
CA ARG A 36 10.12 -2.99 -3.79
C ARG A 36 9.83 -2.19 -5.05
N THR A 37 9.84 -2.85 -6.22
CA THR A 37 9.60 -2.22 -7.52
C THR A 37 8.17 -1.73 -7.62
N THR A 38 7.19 -2.56 -7.27
CA THR A 38 5.77 -2.20 -7.30
C THR A 38 5.45 -1.06 -6.33
N ALA A 39 6.04 -1.09 -5.12
CA ALA A 39 5.89 -0.01 -4.15
C ALA A 39 6.38 1.37 -4.66
N THR A 40 7.23 1.43 -5.70
CA THR A 40 7.64 2.72 -6.30
C THR A 40 6.49 3.42 -7.03
N TYR A 41 5.52 2.66 -7.54
CA TYR A 41 4.32 3.14 -8.23
C TYR A 41 3.19 3.55 -7.28
N LEU A 42 3.37 3.36 -5.96
CA LEU A 42 2.48 3.96 -4.97
C LEU A 42 2.76 5.46 -4.84
N ILE A 43 1.70 6.24 -4.80
CA ILE A 43 1.71 7.70 -4.60
C ILE A 43 0.78 8.10 -3.45
N GLY A 44 0.84 9.39 -3.08
CA GLY A 44 0.15 10.03 -1.96
C GLY A 44 -0.22 9.11 -0.80
N SER A 45 -1.49 8.78 -0.62
CA SER A 45 -1.96 8.05 0.58
C SER A 45 -1.44 6.62 0.65
N ALA A 46 -1.38 5.91 -0.48
CA ALA A 46 -0.83 4.56 -0.54
C ALA A 46 0.68 4.53 -0.26
N LYS A 47 1.42 5.52 -0.77
CA LYS A 47 2.86 5.66 -0.49
C LYS A 47 3.14 5.97 0.97
N LEU A 48 2.32 6.83 1.58
CA LEU A 48 2.44 7.15 3.00
C LEU A 48 2.22 5.91 3.87
N TRP A 49 1.14 5.16 3.60
CA TRP A 49 0.87 3.89 4.29
C TRP A 49 2.04 2.90 4.20
N TRP A 50 2.59 2.71 2.99
CA TRP A 50 3.73 1.81 2.80
C TRP A 50 4.97 2.25 3.59
N ARG A 51 5.27 3.56 3.61
CA ARG A 51 6.38 4.12 4.40
C ARG A 51 6.20 3.92 5.90
N THR A 52 5.01 4.23 6.43
CA THR A 52 4.69 4.01 7.84
C THR A 52 4.85 2.53 8.22
N ARG A 53 4.38 1.61 7.36
CA ARG A 53 4.55 0.17 7.60
C ARG A 53 6.03 -0.25 7.63
N ALA A 54 6.86 0.30 6.74
CA ALA A 54 8.29 0.01 6.73
C ALA A 54 9.00 0.50 8.01
N GLU A 55 8.61 1.66 8.53
CA GLU A 55 9.08 2.18 9.82
C GLU A 55 8.59 1.33 10.99
N ASP A 56 7.32 0.92 10.97
CA ASP A 56 6.74 0.05 11.98
C ASP A 56 7.43 -1.32 12.01
N LYS A 57 7.79 -1.90 10.84
CA LYS A 57 8.59 -3.13 10.73
C LYS A 57 9.97 -2.95 11.38
N LYS A 58 10.66 -1.85 11.10
CA LYS A 58 11.97 -1.53 11.74
C LYS A 58 11.86 -1.36 13.25
N ALA A 59 10.75 -0.80 13.73
CA ALA A 59 10.47 -0.62 15.14
C ALA A 59 9.90 -1.88 15.83
N GLY A 60 9.73 -3.00 15.11
CA GLY A 60 9.13 -4.23 15.63
C GLY A 60 7.64 -4.12 15.98
N ARG A 61 6.94 -3.08 15.51
CA ARG A 61 5.52 -2.81 15.79
C ARG A 61 4.56 -3.56 14.87
N VAL A 62 5.05 -4.08 13.75
CA VAL A 62 4.29 -4.93 12.81
C VAL A 62 5.06 -6.23 12.60
N VAL A 63 4.35 -7.35 12.77
CA VAL A 63 4.92 -8.71 12.64
C VAL A 63 4.66 -9.30 11.26
N THR A 64 3.58 -8.88 10.58
CA THR A 64 3.19 -9.40 9.26
C THR A 64 4.11 -8.87 8.17
N GLN A 65 4.96 -9.74 7.64
CA GLN A 65 5.80 -9.48 6.49
C GLN A 65 4.97 -9.38 5.21
N ILE A 66 5.43 -8.56 4.28
CA ILE A 66 4.89 -8.45 2.92
C ILE A 66 6.13 -8.59 2.05
N ASP A 67 6.45 -9.83 1.75
CA ASP A 67 7.67 -10.18 1.03
C ASP A 67 7.33 -10.63 -0.40
N THR A 68 6.06 -10.92 -0.68
CA THR A 68 5.54 -11.30 -2.01
C THR A 68 4.55 -10.29 -2.59
N TRP A 69 4.40 -10.33 -3.91
CA TRP A 69 3.39 -9.51 -4.62
C TRP A 69 1.96 -9.85 -4.17
N ASP A 70 1.63 -11.12 -3.93
CA ASP A 70 0.30 -11.53 -3.50
C ASP A 70 -0.04 -11.01 -2.10
N GLU A 71 0.91 -11.02 -1.16
CA GLU A 71 0.73 -10.41 0.16
C GLU A 71 0.51 -8.90 0.06
N LEU A 72 1.21 -8.23 -0.87
CA LEU A 72 1.02 -6.80 -1.10
C LEU A 72 -0.38 -6.49 -1.64
N LYS A 73 -0.90 -7.30 -2.58
CA LYS A 73 -2.28 -7.18 -3.07
C LYS A 73 -3.29 -7.31 -1.94
N VAL A 74 -3.14 -8.33 -1.08
CA VAL A 74 -4.03 -8.53 0.09
C VAL A 74 -3.97 -7.34 1.03
N ALA A 75 -2.76 -6.86 1.36
CA ALA A 75 -2.57 -5.73 2.26
C ALA A 75 -3.15 -4.42 1.70
N LEU A 76 -2.99 -4.16 0.40
CA LEU A 76 -3.58 -3.00 -0.26
C LEU A 76 -5.11 -3.08 -0.28
N ARG A 77 -5.68 -4.25 -0.57
CA ARG A 77 -7.13 -4.47 -0.50
C ARG A 77 -7.67 -4.25 0.92
N ASP A 78 -7.01 -4.78 1.95
CA ASP A 78 -7.45 -4.60 3.34
C ASP A 78 -7.37 -3.14 3.82
N GLN A 79 -6.29 -2.46 3.41
CA GLN A 79 -6.05 -1.07 3.78
C GLN A 79 -7.01 -0.10 3.09
N PHE A 80 -7.28 -0.31 1.80
CA PHE A 80 -8.02 0.63 0.95
C PHE A 80 -9.44 0.17 0.56
N ARG A 81 -9.91 -0.99 1.04
CA ARG A 81 -11.33 -1.36 0.92
C ARG A 81 -12.23 -0.30 1.53
N LEU A 82 -13.36 -0.06 0.89
CA LEU A 82 -14.42 0.84 1.36
C LEU A 82 -15.02 0.48 2.74
N GLY A 83 -14.64 -0.65 3.35
CA GLY A 83 -15.08 -1.06 4.70
C GLY A 83 -14.18 -0.62 5.86
N ASN A 84 -12.94 -0.18 5.62
CA ASN A 84 -12.01 0.13 6.72
C ASN A 84 -12.19 1.60 7.20
N SER A 85 -13.31 1.85 7.86
CA SER A 85 -13.66 3.11 8.52
C SER A 85 -12.62 3.51 9.59
N ALA A 86 -11.95 2.53 10.21
CA ALA A 86 -10.95 2.75 11.23
C ALA A 86 -9.74 3.57 10.75
N TRP A 87 -9.27 3.39 9.51
CA TRP A 87 -8.16 4.18 8.99
C TRP A 87 -8.57 5.62 8.65
N VAL A 88 -9.78 5.85 8.11
CA VAL A 88 -10.31 7.22 7.93
C VAL A 88 -10.48 7.91 9.26
N VAL A 89 -10.97 7.19 10.26
CA VAL A 89 -11.09 7.70 11.63
C VAL A 89 -9.72 8.04 12.21
N ARG A 90 -8.69 7.20 11.99
CA ARG A 90 -7.31 7.49 12.44
C ARG A 90 -6.70 8.68 11.72
N LEU A 91 -6.87 8.81 10.41
CA LEU A 91 -6.40 9.98 9.67
C LEU A 91 -7.12 11.26 10.13
N LYS A 92 -8.45 11.24 10.24
CA LYS A 92 -9.21 12.38 10.78
C LYS A 92 -8.76 12.74 12.20
N LEU A 93 -8.47 11.75 13.03
CA LEU A 93 -7.97 11.95 14.40
C LEU A 93 -6.55 12.56 14.41
N MET A 94 -5.68 12.17 13.47
CA MET A 94 -4.34 12.74 13.33
C MET A 94 -4.40 14.18 12.79
N ASP A 95 -5.27 14.45 11.82
CA ASP A 95 -5.51 15.78 11.25
C ASP A 95 -6.06 16.76 12.30
N LEU A 96 -7.07 16.33 13.07
CA LEU A 96 -7.65 17.09 14.20
C LEU A 96 -6.61 17.47 15.26
N LYS A 97 -5.62 16.62 15.53
CA LYS A 97 -4.54 16.91 16.49
C LYS A 97 -3.53 17.93 15.96
N GLN A 98 -3.34 18.01 14.65
CA GLN A 98 -2.40 18.93 14.02
C GLN A 98 -3.00 20.33 13.84
N SER A 99 -4.33 20.44 13.70
CA SER A 99 -5.06 21.71 13.59
C SER A 99 -5.43 22.37 14.91
N SER A 100 -5.13 21.75 16.06
CA SER A 100 -5.33 22.37 17.38
C SER A 100 -4.20 23.37 17.68
N LYS A 101 -4.30 24.58 17.14
CA LYS A 101 -3.49 25.73 17.53
C LYS A 101 -4.37 26.95 17.76
#